data_AF-A0A7V1PWB4-F1
#
_entry.id   AF-A0A7V1PWB4-F1
#
_cell.length_a   1.000
_cell.length_b   1.000
_cell.length_c   1.000
_cell.angle_alpha   90.00
_cell.angle_beta   90.00
_cell.angle_gamma   90.00
#
_symmetry.space_group_name_H-M   'P 1'
#
loop_
_entity.id
_entity.type
_entity.pdbx_description
1 polymer ?
#
loop_
_entity_poly.entity_id
_entity_poly.type
_entity_poly.pdbx_seq_one_letter_code
_entity_poly.pdbx_strand_id
1 'polypeptide(L)'
;MNKKFFSLFFTILLFSTFLSFTTKINAQNDVMMQAFYWDVPVDQVNHNGTWWDTLRIKAPSLATAGFTALWIPPPSKGNFGITDMGYGIFDHYDLGNYFQKGTTETRFGSKSELTSMISALHTNGIKVYADIVLNHIYADDQQLENNPAVKQYEFDKAFRNNTQYQAYPTNEIYWKIPNATPGDYYIQIKGYLLDWAASSTQRGYDVYIDWTGAAPNGTPTWEYEPNDGNGSFNLFPGSGQTVRAHIASATDIDEYKVTVSTTHDILIKLVARKEGTDANGNWEWQWAPQENGYYVYAAWNNGSNLASTTLQAQTFTGISYPTHTGVGEPNYSWTYADFHPVDNTDWLGFPGTDEIITNTKFFGNDLNTFSSTVQQRLKDWGYWMANQIGFDGFRLDFVRGFQESFVADWVKNLPLLNGSQRFIVGEYWGADYRIRDWVNNVATNGADVDGFDFPLKFTLKDMTNGNGSSFDMANLN
;
A
#
# COMPACT_ATOMS: atom_id res chain seq x y z
N MET A 1 1.44 -10.36 -86.85
CA MET A 1 0.68 -9.62 -85.82
C MET A 1 1.37 -9.87 -84.48
N ASN A 2 1.76 -8.80 -83.78
CA ASN A 2 3.04 -8.68 -83.07
C ASN A 2 3.17 -9.41 -81.71
N LYS A 3 4.07 -10.40 -81.64
CA LYS A 3 4.63 -10.95 -80.37
C LYS A 3 5.28 -9.87 -79.48
N LYS A 4 5.67 -8.72 -80.03
CA LYS A 4 6.16 -7.55 -79.28
C LYS A 4 5.08 -6.88 -78.43
N PHE A 5 3.80 -6.99 -78.78
CA PHE A 5 2.71 -6.36 -78.01
C PHE A 5 2.34 -7.15 -76.74
N PHE A 6 2.42 -8.48 -76.80
CA PHE A 6 2.08 -9.35 -75.66
C PHE A 6 3.16 -9.30 -74.56
N SER A 7 4.44 -9.20 -74.95
CA SER A 7 5.55 -9.03 -74.01
C SER A 7 5.50 -7.69 -73.27
N LEU A 8 5.08 -6.61 -73.95
CA LEU A 8 5.02 -5.27 -73.32
C LEU A 8 3.84 -5.16 -72.34
N PHE A 9 2.69 -5.77 -72.67
CA PHE A 9 1.51 -5.76 -71.78
C PHE A 9 1.70 -6.61 -70.52
N PHE A 10 2.39 -7.75 -70.61
CA PHE A 10 2.69 -8.60 -69.46
C PHE A 10 3.77 -7.98 -68.54
N THR A 11 4.72 -7.24 -69.13
CA THR A 11 5.76 -6.54 -68.36
C THR A 11 5.19 -5.31 -67.63
N ILE A 12 4.23 -4.60 -68.24
CA ILE A 12 3.54 -3.47 -67.59
C ILE A 12 2.56 -3.95 -66.51
N LEU A 13 1.89 -5.08 -66.70
CA LEU A 13 0.99 -5.65 -65.68
C LEU A 13 1.78 -6.13 -64.45
N LEU A 14 2.92 -6.82 -64.63
CA LEU A 14 3.80 -7.23 -63.53
C LEU A 14 4.46 -6.03 -62.81
N PHE A 15 4.79 -4.95 -63.52
CA PHE A 15 5.32 -3.73 -62.88
C PHE A 15 4.23 -2.94 -62.12
N SER A 16 2.97 -3.00 -62.58
CA SER A 16 1.84 -2.36 -61.90
C SER A 16 1.36 -3.12 -60.65
N THR A 17 1.51 -4.45 -60.60
CA THR A 17 1.16 -5.26 -59.42
C THR A 17 2.26 -5.28 -58.36
N PHE A 18 3.50 -4.91 -58.68
CA PHE A 18 4.57 -4.74 -57.70
C PHE A 18 4.59 -3.35 -57.04
N LEU A 19 3.79 -2.38 -57.54
CA LEU A 19 3.78 -1.01 -57.03
C LEU A 19 2.68 -0.71 -55.99
N SER A 20 1.92 -1.70 -55.51
CA SER A 20 0.75 -1.46 -54.64
C SER A 20 0.68 -2.27 -53.34
N PHE A 21 1.76 -2.93 -52.95
CA PHE A 21 1.88 -3.45 -51.58
C PHE A 21 3.26 -3.11 -51.00
N THR A 22 3.60 -1.83 -50.97
CA THR A 22 4.40 -1.35 -49.84
C THR A 22 3.43 -1.27 -48.66
N THR A 23 3.23 -2.37 -47.95
CA THR A 23 2.83 -2.27 -46.55
C THR A 23 3.89 -1.39 -45.92
N LYS A 24 3.58 -0.11 -45.70
CA LYS A 24 4.40 0.71 -44.82
C LYS A 24 4.42 -0.06 -43.52
N ILE A 25 5.56 -0.68 -43.22
CA ILE A 25 5.86 -1.12 -41.88
C ILE A 25 5.94 0.19 -41.11
N ASN A 26 4.81 0.63 -40.57
CA ASN A 26 4.81 1.71 -39.62
C ASN A 26 5.53 1.12 -38.41
N ALA A 27 6.60 1.78 -37.95
CA ALA A 27 7.07 1.56 -36.59
C ALA A 27 5.87 1.73 -35.64
N GLN A 28 5.93 1.10 -34.47
CA GLN A 28 4.93 1.31 -33.42
C GLN A 28 4.75 2.83 -33.23
N ASN A 29 3.53 3.32 -33.48
CA ASN A 29 3.25 4.76 -33.48
C ASN A 29 3.16 5.33 -32.06
N ASP A 30 3.15 4.46 -31.05
CA ASP A 30 2.99 4.84 -29.65
C ASP A 30 4.12 4.25 -28.79
N VAL A 31 4.82 5.12 -28.07
CA VAL A 31 5.91 4.75 -27.15
C VAL A 31 5.65 5.43 -25.81
N MET A 32 5.44 4.62 -24.78
CA MET A 32 5.31 5.08 -23.40
C MET A 32 6.68 5.06 -22.69
N MET A 33 6.96 6.07 -21.90
CA MET A 33 8.11 6.11 -21.00
C MET A 33 7.65 6.21 -19.55
N GLN A 34 8.13 5.32 -18.68
CA GLN A 34 8.12 5.56 -17.24
C GLN A 34 9.05 6.74 -16.95
N ALA A 35 8.47 7.88 -16.58
CA ALA A 35 9.16 9.16 -16.50
C ALA A 35 9.71 9.43 -15.09
N PHE A 36 10.13 8.39 -14.37
CA PHE A 36 10.75 8.46 -13.05
C PHE A 36 11.53 7.17 -12.74
N TYR A 37 12.34 7.24 -11.69
CA TYR A 37 13.03 6.11 -11.07
C TYR A 37 12.99 6.30 -9.54
N TRP A 38 13.47 5.35 -8.75
CA TRP A 38 13.30 5.39 -7.30
C TRP A 38 13.92 6.63 -6.64
N ASP A 39 15.17 6.95 -6.99
CA ASP A 39 15.91 8.05 -6.36
C ASP A 39 15.88 9.35 -7.19
N VAL A 40 14.72 9.76 -7.71
CA VAL A 40 14.63 11.05 -8.43
C VAL A 40 15.08 12.21 -7.52
N PRO A 41 15.79 13.22 -8.05
CA PRO A 41 16.32 14.31 -7.24
C PRO A 41 15.22 15.10 -6.55
N VAL A 42 15.48 15.51 -5.31
CA VAL A 42 14.60 16.36 -4.51
C VAL A 42 15.43 17.16 -3.51
N ASP A 43 15.06 18.41 -3.26
CA ASP A 43 15.65 19.21 -2.18
C ASP A 43 14.89 18.93 -0.88
N GLN A 44 15.38 17.94 -0.12
CA GLN A 44 14.76 17.56 1.15
C GLN A 44 14.89 18.63 2.23
N VAL A 45 15.95 19.45 2.18
CA VAL A 45 16.22 20.46 3.22
C VAL A 45 15.21 21.60 3.12
N ASN A 46 14.93 22.04 1.89
CA ASN A 46 13.98 23.13 1.64
C ASN A 46 12.58 22.65 1.30
N HIS A 47 12.32 21.35 1.35
CA HIS A 47 11.05 20.71 0.99
C HIS A 47 10.56 21.11 -0.43
N ASN A 48 11.46 21.09 -1.41
CA ASN A 48 11.20 21.53 -2.79
C ASN A 48 11.38 20.37 -3.78
N GLY A 49 10.31 20.03 -4.49
CA GLY A 49 10.27 19.03 -5.53
C GLY A 49 10.49 19.63 -6.93
N THR A 50 11.44 19.09 -7.69
CA THR A 50 11.87 19.69 -8.98
C THR A 50 11.52 18.83 -10.20
N TRP A 51 10.80 17.72 -9.99
CA TRP A 51 10.62 16.70 -11.01
C TRP A 51 9.60 17.12 -12.07
N TRP A 52 8.50 17.77 -11.67
CA TRP A 52 7.52 18.33 -12.61
C TRP A 52 8.16 19.33 -13.57
N ASP A 53 8.99 20.23 -13.04
CA ASP A 53 9.74 21.19 -13.86
C ASP A 53 10.75 20.51 -14.79
N THR A 54 11.41 19.46 -14.32
CA THR A 54 12.33 18.66 -15.13
C THR A 54 11.62 18.05 -16.35
N LEU A 55 10.45 17.43 -16.15
CA LEU A 55 9.67 16.85 -17.24
C LEU A 55 9.11 17.91 -18.17
N ARG A 56 8.61 19.03 -17.63
CA ARG A 56 8.13 20.18 -18.41
C ARG A 56 9.18 20.71 -19.38
N ILE A 57 10.42 20.91 -18.90
CA ILE A 57 11.54 21.41 -19.70
C ILE A 57 11.95 20.39 -20.78
N LYS A 58 11.84 19.09 -20.49
CA LYS A 58 12.19 18.01 -21.42
C LYS A 58 11.12 17.69 -22.46
N ALA A 59 9.90 18.19 -22.32
CA ALA A 59 8.78 17.86 -23.21
C ALA A 59 9.12 17.95 -24.73
N PRO A 60 9.78 19.00 -25.25
CA PRO A 60 10.08 19.08 -26.69
C PRO A 60 11.11 18.04 -27.16
N SER A 61 12.11 17.73 -26.34
CA SER A 61 13.13 16.74 -26.71
C SER A 61 12.61 15.31 -26.59
N LEU A 62 11.72 15.04 -25.63
CA LEU A 62 11.02 13.76 -25.53
C LEU A 62 10.10 13.51 -26.73
N ALA A 63 9.36 14.53 -27.18
CA ALA A 63 8.53 14.44 -28.38
C ALA A 63 9.40 14.19 -29.63
N THR A 64 10.52 14.92 -29.76
CA THR A 64 11.48 14.72 -30.87
C THR A 64 12.09 13.31 -30.86
N ALA A 65 12.28 12.71 -29.68
CA ALA A 65 12.74 11.33 -29.53
C ALA A 65 11.68 10.27 -29.89
N GLY A 66 10.42 10.67 -30.06
CA GLY A 66 9.32 9.80 -30.48
C GLY A 66 8.44 9.27 -29.34
N PHE A 67 8.60 9.77 -28.11
CA PHE A 67 7.68 9.42 -27.02
C PHE A 67 6.30 10.06 -27.25
N THR A 68 5.25 9.27 -27.11
CA THR A 68 3.85 9.74 -27.24
C THR A 68 3.07 9.70 -25.93
N ALA A 69 3.62 9.07 -24.89
CA ALA A 69 3.07 9.09 -23.55
C ALA A 69 4.15 9.03 -22.46
N LEU A 70 3.91 9.72 -21.34
CA LEU A 70 4.69 9.57 -20.11
C LEU A 70 3.82 9.00 -18.99
N TRP A 71 4.28 7.94 -18.33
CA TRP A 71 3.77 7.51 -17.03
C TRP A 71 4.58 8.22 -15.94
N ILE A 72 3.92 9.09 -15.18
CA ILE A 72 4.51 9.88 -14.10
C ILE A 72 4.30 9.19 -12.74
N PRO A 73 5.12 9.46 -11.72
CA PRO A 73 4.93 8.86 -10.40
C PRO A 73 3.65 9.35 -9.71
N PRO A 74 3.21 8.71 -8.61
CA PRO A 74 1.98 9.11 -7.92
C PRO A 74 2.05 10.58 -7.48
N PRO A 75 1.13 11.45 -7.95
CA PRO A 75 1.24 12.89 -7.74
C PRO A 75 0.66 13.39 -6.41
N SER A 76 0.01 12.51 -5.66
CA SER A 76 -0.67 12.81 -4.39
C SER A 76 0.30 12.82 -3.20
N LYS A 77 -0.04 13.55 -2.14
CA LYS A 77 0.74 13.65 -0.91
C LYS A 77 0.87 12.28 -0.24
N GLY A 78 2.11 11.85 -0.03
CA GLY A 78 2.44 10.67 0.75
C GLY A 78 2.65 10.96 2.23
N ASN A 79 2.58 9.92 3.05
CA ASN A 79 2.73 9.96 4.49
C ASN A 79 4.13 10.39 4.93
N PHE A 80 5.15 10.16 4.10
CA PHE A 80 6.54 10.53 4.39
C PHE A 80 6.95 11.90 3.79
N GLY A 81 5.97 12.75 3.45
CA GLY A 81 6.18 14.14 3.03
C GLY A 81 7.07 14.25 1.79
N ILE A 82 8.11 15.09 1.84
CA ILE A 82 9.01 15.36 0.70
C ILE A 82 9.80 14.13 0.27
N THR A 83 9.96 13.15 1.16
CA THR A 83 10.80 11.97 0.90
C THR A 83 10.01 10.84 0.27
N ASP A 84 8.68 10.88 0.34
CA ASP A 84 7.79 9.84 -0.17
C ASP A 84 7.84 9.75 -1.70
N MET A 85 7.90 8.53 -2.23
CA MET A 85 7.80 8.28 -3.67
C MET A 85 6.35 8.25 -4.18
N GLY A 86 5.38 8.45 -3.30
CA GLY A 86 3.96 8.56 -3.61
C GLY A 86 3.18 7.27 -3.36
N TYR A 87 3.87 6.12 -3.27
CA TYR A 87 3.24 4.84 -2.92
C TYR A 87 2.79 4.78 -1.46
N GLY A 88 3.39 5.59 -0.58
CA GLY A 88 2.90 5.79 0.78
C GLY A 88 1.71 6.74 0.86
N ILE A 89 0.72 6.63 -0.03
CA ILE A 89 -0.34 7.64 -0.20
C ILE A 89 -1.02 7.98 1.13
N PHE A 90 -1.14 9.28 1.41
CA PHE A 90 -1.83 9.80 2.60
C PHE A 90 -3.11 10.52 2.22
N ASP A 91 -3.04 11.48 1.30
CA ASP A 91 -4.17 12.29 0.86
C ASP A 91 -4.27 12.33 -0.66
N HIS A 92 -5.32 11.69 -1.18
CA HIS A 92 -5.60 11.58 -2.60
C HIS A 92 -5.72 12.95 -3.30
N TYR A 93 -6.27 13.96 -2.63
CA TYR A 93 -6.61 15.26 -3.25
C TYR A 93 -5.53 16.34 -3.04
N ASP A 94 -4.52 16.08 -2.22
CA ASP A 94 -3.38 16.97 -2.08
C ASP A 94 -2.28 16.66 -3.09
N LEU A 95 -2.32 17.33 -4.24
CA LEU A 95 -1.29 17.23 -5.29
C LEU A 95 -0.08 18.16 -5.03
N GLY A 96 0.25 18.41 -3.77
CA GLY A 96 1.30 19.35 -3.38
C GLY A 96 0.79 20.78 -3.22
N ASN A 97 -0.40 20.97 -2.65
CA ASN A 97 -1.07 22.26 -2.48
C ASN A 97 -1.42 22.57 -1.01
N TYR A 98 -1.39 21.58 -0.12
CA TYR A 98 -1.73 21.73 1.29
C TYR A 98 -0.55 21.36 2.19
N PHE A 99 -0.35 22.11 3.28
CA PHE A 99 0.69 21.79 4.25
C PHE A 99 0.27 20.58 5.09
N GLN A 100 0.82 19.42 4.75
CA GLN A 100 0.54 18.13 5.36
C GLN A 100 1.83 17.31 5.43
N LYS A 101 1.98 16.47 6.46
CA LYS A 101 3.14 15.58 6.62
C LYS A 101 4.48 16.32 6.50
N GLY A 102 4.50 17.54 7.06
CA GLY A 102 5.68 18.41 7.12
C GLY A 102 5.95 19.26 5.88
N THR A 103 5.15 19.13 4.81
CA THR A 103 5.46 19.78 3.52
C THR A 103 4.21 20.27 2.79
N THR A 104 4.34 21.32 1.98
CA THR A 104 3.30 21.68 1.01
C THR A 104 3.45 20.84 -0.24
N GLU A 105 4.63 20.87 -0.87
CA GLU A 105 4.90 20.11 -2.09
C GLU A 105 5.02 18.62 -1.83
N THR A 106 4.72 17.84 -2.87
CA THR A 106 5.15 16.44 -2.93
C THR A 106 6.65 16.39 -3.25
N ARG A 107 7.25 15.19 -3.20
CA ARG A 107 8.62 14.98 -3.68
C ARG A 107 8.87 15.53 -5.10
N PHE A 108 7.83 15.54 -5.92
CA PHE A 108 7.94 15.85 -7.35
C PHE A 108 7.68 17.32 -7.67
N GLY A 109 7.03 18.06 -6.76
CA GLY A 109 6.72 19.49 -6.86
C GLY A 109 5.29 19.80 -6.42
N SER A 110 4.87 21.03 -6.69
CA SER A 110 3.53 21.57 -6.41
C SER A 110 2.48 21.20 -7.48
N LYS A 111 1.20 21.38 -7.14
CA LYS A 111 0.08 21.22 -8.08
C LYS A 111 0.18 22.15 -9.30
N SER A 112 0.71 23.36 -9.10
CA SER A 112 0.91 24.34 -10.16
C SER A 112 1.96 23.87 -11.17
N GLU A 113 3.06 23.30 -10.69
CA GLU A 113 4.11 22.76 -11.55
C GLU A 113 3.64 21.49 -12.27
N LEU A 114 2.89 20.62 -11.57
CA LEU A 114 2.26 19.44 -12.17
C LEU A 114 1.37 19.81 -13.38
N THR A 115 0.44 20.75 -13.18
CA THR A 115 -0.47 21.20 -14.26
C THR A 115 0.27 21.93 -15.39
N SER A 116 1.33 22.68 -15.07
CA SER A 116 2.22 23.30 -16.06
C SER A 116 2.99 22.25 -16.88
N MET A 117 3.43 21.17 -16.23
CA MET A 117 4.10 20.03 -16.88
C MET A 117 3.15 19.29 -17.81
N ILE A 118 1.92 19.00 -17.38
CA ILE A 118 0.89 18.36 -18.21
C ILE A 118 0.60 19.20 -19.46
N SER A 119 0.37 20.50 -19.29
CA SER A 119 0.12 21.43 -20.40
C SER A 119 1.27 21.47 -21.42
N ALA A 120 2.52 21.46 -20.95
CA ALA A 120 3.70 21.42 -21.82
C ALA A 120 3.82 20.10 -22.58
N LEU A 121 3.55 18.96 -21.94
CA LEU A 121 3.53 17.65 -22.61
C LEU A 121 2.44 17.59 -23.67
N HIS A 122 1.21 18.02 -23.34
CA HIS A 122 0.10 18.09 -24.30
C HIS A 122 0.40 18.98 -25.50
N THR A 123 1.02 20.15 -25.28
CA THR A 123 1.44 21.05 -26.36
C THR A 123 2.43 20.39 -27.32
N ASN A 124 3.22 19.44 -26.82
CA ASN A 124 4.17 18.65 -27.61
C ASN A 124 3.59 17.30 -28.09
N GLY A 125 2.28 17.09 -27.95
CA GLY A 125 1.59 15.87 -28.41
C GLY A 125 1.86 14.63 -27.56
N ILE A 126 2.33 14.81 -26.32
CA ILE A 126 2.62 13.72 -25.38
C ILE A 126 1.48 13.58 -24.38
N LYS A 127 0.90 12.39 -24.27
CA LYS A 127 -0.10 12.02 -23.26
C LYS A 127 0.53 11.85 -21.88
N VAL A 128 -0.22 12.09 -20.82
CA VAL A 128 0.25 11.95 -19.43
C VAL A 128 -0.61 10.93 -18.69
N TYR A 129 0.03 9.88 -18.18
CA TYR A 129 -0.60 8.85 -17.37
C TYR A 129 -0.17 8.98 -15.91
N ALA A 130 -1.13 9.14 -15.01
CA ALA A 130 -0.83 9.19 -13.57
C ALA A 130 -0.75 7.78 -12.98
N ASP A 131 0.17 7.60 -12.04
CA ASP A 131 0.18 6.43 -11.17
C ASP A 131 -0.90 6.57 -10.08
N ILE A 132 -1.67 5.51 -9.85
CA ILE A 132 -2.86 5.51 -9.01
C ILE A 132 -2.76 4.36 -8.01
N VAL A 133 -2.71 4.71 -6.72
CA VAL A 133 -2.70 3.78 -5.60
C VAL A 133 -4.12 3.69 -5.02
N LEU A 134 -4.79 2.55 -5.20
CA LEU A 134 -6.17 2.32 -4.75
C LEU A 134 -6.27 1.38 -3.54
N ASN A 135 -5.19 0.68 -3.21
CA ASN A 135 -5.23 -0.42 -2.25
C ASN A 135 -5.25 0.05 -0.79
N HIS A 136 -4.45 1.05 -0.46
CA HIS A 136 -4.14 1.37 0.93
C HIS A 136 -3.97 2.88 1.15
N ILE A 137 -3.98 3.28 2.41
CA ILE A 137 -3.60 4.61 2.87
C ILE A 137 -2.62 4.46 4.03
N TYR A 138 -1.46 5.13 3.96
CA TYR A 138 -0.55 5.23 5.10
C TYR A 138 -1.01 6.32 6.06
N ALA A 139 -0.74 6.12 7.34
CA ALA A 139 -0.99 7.10 8.39
C ALA A 139 0.04 6.91 9.52
N ASP A 140 -0.01 7.76 10.55
CA ASP A 140 0.86 7.67 11.71
C ASP A 140 0.10 7.86 13.04
N ASP A 141 0.83 7.93 14.15
CA ASP A 141 0.28 8.06 15.50
C ASP A 141 -0.67 9.28 15.66
N GLN A 142 -0.58 10.29 14.79
CA GLN A 142 -1.50 11.45 14.82
C GLN A 142 -2.91 11.10 14.34
N GLN A 143 -3.10 9.96 13.68
CA GLN A 143 -4.39 9.48 13.17
C GLN A 143 -4.94 8.29 13.99
N LEU A 144 -4.51 8.17 15.25
CA LEU A 144 -5.06 7.17 16.16
C LEU A 144 -6.53 7.44 16.47
N GLU A 145 -7.35 6.40 16.32
CA GLU A 145 -8.74 6.39 16.78
C GLU A 145 -9.08 5.06 17.45
N ASN A 146 -10.16 5.02 18.23
CA ASN A 146 -10.69 3.76 18.74
C ASN A 146 -11.25 2.90 17.59
N ASN A 147 -10.75 1.67 17.49
CA ASN A 147 -11.15 0.70 16.48
C ASN A 147 -11.77 -0.54 17.16
N PRO A 148 -13.10 -0.55 17.36
CA PRO A 148 -13.79 -1.68 17.96
C PRO A 148 -13.76 -2.93 17.07
N ALA A 149 -13.63 -2.79 15.75
CA ALA A 149 -13.58 -3.91 14.82
C ALA A 149 -12.28 -4.72 14.99
N VAL A 150 -11.13 -4.04 15.02
CA VAL A 150 -9.83 -4.68 15.31
C VAL A 150 -9.80 -5.24 16.72
N LYS A 151 -10.33 -4.53 17.73
CA LYS A 151 -10.45 -5.09 19.08
C LYS A 151 -11.17 -6.45 19.07
N GLN A 152 -12.33 -6.51 18.43
CA GLN A 152 -13.10 -7.75 18.35
C GLN A 152 -12.37 -8.81 17.53
N TYR A 153 -11.73 -8.43 16.42
CA TYR A 153 -10.92 -9.31 15.58
C TYR A 153 -9.82 -10.03 16.37
N GLU A 154 -9.07 -9.29 17.19
CA GLU A 154 -8.02 -9.86 18.05
C GLU A 154 -8.60 -10.76 19.15
N PHE A 155 -9.73 -10.37 19.75
CA PHE A 155 -10.40 -11.16 20.79
C PHE A 155 -10.99 -12.46 20.24
N ASP A 156 -11.43 -12.45 18.98
CA ASP A 156 -11.84 -13.63 18.23
C ASP A 156 -10.64 -14.42 17.68
N LYS A 157 -9.40 -13.97 17.91
CA LYS A 157 -8.16 -14.58 17.42
C LYS A 157 -8.15 -14.73 15.91
N ALA A 158 -8.63 -13.69 15.22
CA ALA A 158 -8.81 -13.61 13.77
C ALA A 158 -9.75 -14.70 13.19
N PHE A 159 -10.65 -15.30 14.00
CA PHE A 159 -11.65 -16.22 13.47
C PHE A 159 -12.82 -15.46 12.85
N ARG A 160 -13.14 -15.82 11.60
CA ARG A 160 -14.31 -15.35 10.86
C ARG A 160 -14.91 -16.52 10.11
N ASN A 161 -16.23 -16.71 10.22
CA ASN A 161 -16.94 -17.80 9.51
C ASN A 161 -16.31 -19.20 9.69
N ASN A 162 -15.86 -19.53 10.91
CA ASN A 162 -15.16 -20.79 11.27
C ASN A 162 -13.78 -21.00 10.62
N THR A 163 -13.22 -19.97 9.99
CA THR A 163 -11.87 -19.97 9.43
C THR A 163 -10.99 -19.02 10.24
N GLN A 164 -9.76 -19.43 10.53
CA GLN A 164 -8.75 -18.56 11.13
C GLN A 164 -8.01 -17.79 10.03
N TYR A 165 -7.93 -16.49 10.17
CA TYR A 165 -7.29 -15.57 9.23
C TYR A 165 -6.01 -14.96 9.83
N GLN A 166 -5.35 -14.08 9.06
CA GLN A 166 -4.13 -13.42 9.51
C GLN A 166 -4.45 -12.47 10.67
N ALA A 167 -3.61 -12.44 11.71
CA ALA A 167 -3.75 -11.47 12.80
C ALA A 167 -3.58 -10.03 12.26
N TYR A 168 -4.21 -9.04 12.91
CA TYR A 168 -3.88 -7.66 12.63
C TYR A 168 -2.43 -7.41 13.12
N PRO A 169 -1.58 -6.67 12.38
CA PRO A 169 -0.20 -6.43 12.80
C PRO A 169 -0.12 -5.85 14.22
N THR A 170 0.48 -6.61 15.14
CA THR A 170 0.43 -6.31 16.59
C THR A 170 1.04 -4.93 16.92
N ASN A 171 2.07 -4.53 16.17
CA ASN A 171 2.75 -3.24 16.30
C ASN A 171 1.98 -2.04 15.74
N GLU A 172 0.85 -2.27 15.10
CA GLU A 172 -0.08 -1.25 14.61
C GLU A 172 -1.33 -1.11 15.49
N ILE A 173 -1.36 -1.81 16.64
CA ILE A 173 -2.43 -1.68 17.64
C ILE A 173 -1.87 -0.98 18.88
N TYR A 174 -2.52 0.12 19.26
CA TYR A 174 -2.35 0.71 20.59
C TYR A 174 -3.51 0.30 21.48
N TRP A 175 -3.21 -0.49 22.50
CA TRP A 175 -4.18 -0.81 23.52
C TRP A 175 -4.26 0.33 24.53
N LYS A 176 -5.47 0.78 24.86
CA LYS A 176 -5.67 1.96 25.70
C LYS A 176 -6.70 1.70 26.80
N ILE A 177 -6.35 2.08 28.03
CA ILE A 177 -7.31 2.24 29.13
C ILE A 177 -7.46 3.75 29.35
N PRO A 178 -8.52 4.38 28.83
CA PRO A 178 -8.69 5.82 28.92
C PRO A 178 -8.97 6.27 30.35
N ASN A 179 -8.40 7.41 30.74
CA ASN A 179 -8.63 8.07 32.04
C ASN A 179 -8.52 7.11 33.24
N ALA A 180 -7.52 6.24 33.23
CA ALA A 180 -7.24 5.31 34.31
C ALA A 180 -7.01 6.09 35.62
N THR A 181 -7.89 5.93 36.60
CA THR A 181 -7.79 6.58 37.91
C THR A 181 -6.65 5.98 38.74
N PRO A 182 -6.15 6.69 39.77
CA PRO A 182 -5.10 6.16 40.63
C PRO A 182 -5.42 4.77 41.19
N GLY A 183 -4.44 3.86 41.14
CA GLY A 183 -4.60 2.48 41.57
C GLY A 183 -3.71 1.52 40.80
N ASP A 184 -3.80 0.26 41.18
CA ASP A 184 -3.07 -0.84 40.54
C ASP A 184 -3.87 -1.41 39.38
N TYR A 185 -3.20 -1.62 38.25
CA TYR A 185 -3.73 -2.28 37.06
C TYR A 185 -2.87 -3.49 36.73
N TYR A 186 -3.53 -4.59 36.35
CA TYR A 186 -2.88 -5.84 35.97
C TYR A 186 -3.20 -6.11 34.50
N ILE A 187 -2.19 -5.99 33.64
CA ILE A 187 -2.29 -6.12 32.20
C ILE A 187 -1.86 -7.54 31.82
N GLN A 188 -2.77 -8.29 31.21
CA GLN A 188 -2.55 -9.68 30.81
C GLN A 188 -2.36 -9.75 29.28
N ILE A 189 -1.21 -10.26 28.85
CA ILE A 189 -0.86 -10.45 27.44
C ILE A 189 -1.02 -11.92 27.06
N LYS A 190 -1.48 -12.18 25.84
CA LYS A 190 -1.62 -13.54 25.32
C LYS A 190 -1.22 -13.63 23.85
N GLY A 191 -0.70 -14.80 23.48
CA GLY A 191 -0.41 -15.18 22.10
C GLY A 191 -1.50 -16.02 21.44
N TYR A 192 -1.70 -15.83 20.14
CA TYR A 192 -2.47 -16.69 19.24
C TYR A 192 -1.82 -16.71 17.84
N LEU A 193 -2.17 -17.69 17.03
CA LEU A 193 -1.57 -17.88 15.69
C LEU A 193 -0.03 -17.98 15.71
N LEU A 194 0.55 -18.46 16.82
CA LEU A 194 1.98 -18.65 16.97
C LEU A 194 2.39 -20.07 16.54
N ASP A 195 3.64 -20.24 16.11
CA ASP A 195 4.20 -21.58 15.87
C ASP A 195 4.44 -22.28 17.22
N TRP A 196 3.45 -23.07 17.64
CA TRP A 196 3.50 -23.83 18.89
C TRP A 196 4.45 -25.03 18.84
N ALA A 197 4.89 -25.46 17.65
CA ALA A 197 5.87 -26.53 17.49
C ALA A 197 7.32 -26.02 17.64
N ALA A 198 7.55 -24.72 17.43
CA ALA A 198 8.84 -24.08 17.63
C ALA A 198 9.21 -23.92 19.12
N SER A 199 10.47 -23.52 19.37
CA SER A 199 10.91 -23.05 20.69
C SER A 199 10.17 -21.76 21.09
N SER A 200 10.00 -21.51 22.39
CA SER A 200 9.47 -20.24 22.91
C SER A 200 10.31 -19.03 22.49
N THR A 201 11.59 -19.24 22.19
CA THR A 201 12.48 -18.21 21.63
C THR A 201 12.05 -17.69 20.25
N GLN A 202 11.13 -18.38 19.55
CA GLN A 202 10.50 -17.91 18.31
C GLN A 202 9.15 -17.21 18.55
N ARG A 203 8.69 -17.16 19.80
CA ARG A 203 7.42 -16.59 20.25
C ARG A 203 7.65 -15.47 21.26
N GLY A 204 8.59 -14.58 20.94
CA GLY A 204 8.88 -13.43 21.77
C GLY A 204 8.03 -12.20 21.43
N TYR A 205 7.95 -11.27 22.37
CA TYR A 205 7.40 -9.95 22.12
C TYR A 205 8.04 -8.90 23.03
N ASP A 206 7.99 -7.64 22.60
CA ASP A 206 8.19 -6.47 23.46
C ASP A 206 6.82 -5.92 23.85
N VAL A 207 6.63 -5.59 25.13
CA VAL A 207 5.51 -4.79 25.63
C VAL A 207 6.01 -3.46 26.16
N TYR A 208 5.54 -2.39 25.54
CA TYR A 208 5.73 -1.02 25.98
C TYR A 208 4.48 -0.57 26.73
N ILE A 209 4.63 0.05 27.90
CA ILE A 209 3.50 0.64 28.64
C ILE A 209 3.86 2.06 29.11
N ASP A 210 2.99 3.02 28.83
CA ASP A 210 3.03 4.38 29.36
C ASP A 210 1.71 4.75 30.05
N TRP A 211 1.81 5.34 31.23
CA TRP A 211 0.70 5.85 32.02
C TRP A 211 1.00 7.21 32.67
N THR A 212 2.02 7.91 32.16
CA THR A 212 2.39 9.25 32.63
C THR A 212 2.60 10.26 31.50
N GLY A 213 2.46 9.85 30.23
CA GLY A 213 2.81 10.66 29.07
C GLY A 213 4.32 10.70 28.83
N ALA A 214 5.05 9.70 29.32
CA ALA A 214 6.49 9.61 29.15
C ALA A 214 6.82 9.19 27.71
N ALA A 215 7.84 9.80 27.13
CA ALA A 215 8.45 9.28 25.91
C ALA A 215 9.11 7.91 26.19
N PRO A 216 9.27 7.06 25.15
CA PRO A 216 10.02 5.82 25.27
C PRO A 216 11.40 6.04 25.91
N ASN A 217 11.70 5.29 26.96
CA ASN A 217 12.91 5.45 27.76
C ASN A 217 13.43 4.12 28.29
N GLY A 218 14.70 4.12 28.69
CA GLY A 218 15.37 2.95 29.23
C GLY A 218 15.75 1.91 28.15
N THR A 219 16.40 0.84 28.61
CA THR A 219 16.67 -0.35 27.80
C THR A 219 15.59 -1.39 28.11
N PRO A 220 15.13 -2.19 27.13
CA PRO A 220 14.19 -3.27 27.40
C PRO A 220 14.68 -4.16 28.55
N THR A 221 13.81 -4.40 29.52
CA THR A 221 14.06 -5.31 30.63
C THR A 221 13.46 -6.68 30.36
N TRP A 222 13.79 -7.67 31.20
CA TRP A 222 13.34 -9.05 31.03
C TRP A 222 12.19 -9.37 31.99
N GLU A 223 11.18 -10.09 31.50
CA GLU A 223 10.13 -10.64 32.35
C GLU A 223 10.63 -11.80 33.22
N TYR A 224 9.88 -12.19 34.25
CA TYR A 224 10.24 -13.35 35.08
C TYR A 224 9.08 -14.31 35.25
N GLU A 225 9.34 -15.56 34.93
CA GLU A 225 8.39 -16.67 35.02
C GLU A 225 8.40 -17.34 36.40
N PRO A 226 7.26 -17.89 36.88
CA PRO A 226 5.94 -17.87 36.24
C PRO A 226 5.19 -16.54 36.46
N ASN A 227 4.59 -16.00 35.41
CA ASN A 227 3.69 -14.83 35.49
C ASN A 227 2.29 -15.09 34.89
N ASP A 228 1.84 -16.36 34.89
CA ASP A 228 0.60 -16.96 34.33
C ASP A 228 -0.75 -16.31 34.74
N GLY A 229 -0.75 -15.17 35.44
CA GLY A 229 -1.91 -14.56 36.07
C GLY A 229 -2.37 -15.28 37.35
N ASN A 230 -3.56 -14.94 37.86
CA ASN A 230 -4.12 -15.44 39.13
C ASN A 230 -3.30 -15.09 40.38
N GLY A 231 -2.60 -13.94 40.38
CA GLY A 231 -1.84 -13.42 41.52
C GLY A 231 -0.32 -13.54 41.39
N SER A 232 0.18 -14.16 40.31
CA SER A 232 1.58 -14.10 39.89
C SER A 232 1.73 -13.07 38.78
N PHE A 233 2.51 -12.01 39.02
CA PHE A 233 2.73 -10.92 38.07
C PHE A 233 4.16 -10.38 38.17
N ASN A 234 4.62 -9.71 37.12
CA ASN A 234 5.81 -8.87 37.17
C ASN A 234 5.44 -7.42 37.46
N LEU A 235 6.21 -6.76 38.34
CA LEU A 235 6.10 -5.30 38.48
C LEU A 235 6.69 -4.66 37.22
N PHE A 236 5.89 -3.86 36.52
CA PHE A 236 6.38 -3.16 35.34
C PHE A 236 7.44 -2.12 35.77
N PRO A 237 8.58 -2.03 35.07
CA PRO A 237 9.77 -1.35 35.60
C PRO A 237 9.63 0.19 35.62
N GLY A 238 8.71 0.75 34.85
CA GLY A 238 8.38 2.17 34.87
C GLY A 238 7.57 2.61 33.65
N SER A 239 6.99 3.81 33.72
CA SER A 239 6.23 4.38 32.61
C SER A 239 7.13 4.74 31.43
N GLY A 240 6.69 4.41 30.22
CA GLY A 240 7.46 4.61 29.00
C GLY A 240 8.60 3.59 28.81
N GLN A 241 8.64 2.53 29.61
CA GLN A 241 9.63 1.46 29.49
C GLN A 241 9.08 0.27 28.70
N THR A 242 10.00 -0.60 28.28
CA THR A 242 9.69 -1.82 27.54
C THR A 242 10.13 -3.04 28.37
N VAL A 243 9.27 -4.05 28.43
CA VAL A 243 9.61 -5.39 28.93
C VAL A 243 9.60 -6.35 27.75
N ARG A 244 10.52 -7.29 27.74
CA ARG A 244 10.62 -8.35 26.76
C ARG A 244 10.30 -9.70 27.37
N ALA A 245 9.60 -10.51 26.59
CA ALA A 245 8.90 -11.69 27.05
C ALA A 245 8.81 -12.78 25.99
N HIS A 246 8.43 -13.98 26.41
CA HIS A 246 8.08 -15.11 25.56
C HIS A 246 6.71 -15.68 25.95
N ILE A 247 5.88 -15.98 24.95
CA ILE A 247 4.71 -16.84 25.19
C ILE A 247 5.14 -18.30 25.06
N ALA A 248 5.29 -18.98 26.19
CA ALA A 248 5.74 -20.35 26.31
C ALA A 248 4.77 -21.36 25.67
N SER A 249 3.45 -21.17 25.84
CA SER A 249 2.41 -22.10 25.36
C SER A 249 1.09 -21.43 24.97
N ALA A 250 0.17 -22.16 24.34
CA ALA A 250 -1.15 -21.62 23.95
C ALA A 250 -2.05 -21.26 25.14
N THR A 251 -1.76 -21.79 26.33
CA THR A 251 -2.49 -21.50 27.57
C THR A 251 -1.87 -20.38 28.38
N ASP A 252 -0.63 -20.00 28.04
CA ASP A 252 0.19 -19.03 28.74
C ASP A 252 -0.42 -17.61 28.72
N ILE A 253 -0.17 -16.87 29.80
CA ILE A 253 -0.68 -15.51 30.04
C ILE A 253 0.36 -14.75 30.86
N ASP A 254 0.96 -13.73 30.27
CA ASP A 254 1.92 -12.90 31.00
C ASP A 254 1.19 -11.74 31.68
N GLU A 255 1.34 -11.60 33.00
CA GLU A 255 0.71 -10.53 33.78
C GLU A 255 1.71 -9.47 34.27
N TYR A 256 1.43 -8.21 33.94
CA TYR A 256 2.20 -7.05 34.36
C TYR A 256 1.39 -6.12 35.27
N LYS A 257 1.93 -5.81 36.45
CA LYS A 257 1.35 -4.82 37.35
C LYS A 257 1.92 -3.43 37.07
N VAL A 258 1.04 -2.47 36.81
CA VAL A 258 1.35 -1.02 36.78
C VAL A 258 0.62 -0.30 37.90
N THR A 259 1.25 0.71 38.50
CA THR A 259 0.62 1.56 39.53
C THR A 259 0.48 2.98 39.01
N VAL A 260 -0.76 3.40 38.79
CA VAL A 260 -1.11 4.75 38.35
C VAL A 260 -1.26 5.64 39.58
N SER A 261 -0.51 6.75 39.64
CA SER A 261 -0.53 7.68 40.78
C SER A 261 -1.47 8.87 40.59
N THR A 262 -1.70 9.28 39.34
CA THR A 262 -2.61 10.35 38.93
C THR A 262 -3.41 9.90 37.73
N THR A 263 -4.64 10.39 37.56
CA THR A 263 -5.47 10.02 36.41
C THR A 263 -4.75 10.29 35.09
N HIS A 264 -4.57 9.24 34.29
CA HIS A 264 -3.90 9.31 32.99
C HIS A 264 -4.42 8.18 32.09
N ASP A 265 -4.25 8.29 30.78
CA ASP A 265 -4.42 7.13 29.90
C ASP A 265 -3.30 6.11 30.14
N ILE A 266 -3.62 4.82 30.20
CA ILE A 266 -2.62 3.75 30.08
C ILE A 266 -2.57 3.34 28.62
N LEU A 267 -1.42 3.52 27.98
CA LEU A 267 -1.14 3.13 26.61
C LEU A 267 -0.21 1.91 26.62
N ILE A 268 -0.59 0.88 25.87
CA ILE A 268 0.15 -0.38 25.77
C ILE A 268 0.38 -0.67 24.29
N LYS A 269 1.64 -0.95 23.91
CA LYS A 269 2.02 -1.32 22.55
C LYS A 269 2.78 -2.64 22.58
N LEU A 270 2.41 -3.55 21.70
CA LEU A 270 3.03 -4.86 21.56
C LEU A 270 3.82 -4.90 20.26
N VAL A 271 4.96 -5.58 20.27
CA VAL A 271 5.78 -5.78 19.07
C VAL A 271 6.25 -7.22 19.04
N ALA A 272 6.00 -7.94 17.96
CA ALA A 272 6.46 -9.31 17.83
C ALA A 272 7.99 -9.38 17.66
N ARG A 273 8.62 -10.27 18.42
CA ARG A 273 10.07 -10.47 18.48
C ARG A 273 10.43 -11.95 18.41
N LYS A 274 11.68 -12.22 18.11
CA LYS A 274 12.26 -13.56 18.23
C LYS A 274 13.75 -13.45 18.58
N GLU A 275 14.28 -14.49 19.18
CA GLU A 275 15.72 -14.63 19.28
C GLU A 275 16.30 -15.17 17.97
N GLY A 276 17.49 -14.70 17.63
CA GLY A 276 18.25 -15.13 16.47
C GLY A 276 19.73 -14.79 16.63
N THR A 277 20.43 -14.74 15.51
CA THR A 277 21.84 -14.34 15.48
C THR A 277 22.07 -13.25 14.43
N ASP A 278 22.93 -12.29 14.75
CA ASP A 278 23.39 -11.26 13.83
C ASP A 278 24.23 -11.85 12.67
N ALA A 279 24.65 -11.00 11.74
CA ALA A 279 25.49 -11.41 10.61
C ALA A 279 26.85 -12.02 11.00
N ASN A 280 27.28 -11.84 12.26
CA ASN A 280 28.53 -12.37 12.82
C ASN A 280 28.30 -13.62 13.69
N GLY A 281 27.05 -14.09 13.83
CA GLY A 281 26.69 -15.24 14.66
C GLY A 281 26.52 -14.92 16.15
N ASN A 282 26.51 -13.64 16.56
CA ASN A 282 26.22 -13.26 17.93
C ASN A 282 24.71 -13.32 18.17
N TRP A 283 24.30 -13.80 19.35
CA TRP A 283 22.89 -13.79 19.73
C TRP A 283 22.33 -12.37 19.76
N GLU A 284 21.16 -12.18 19.16
CA GLU A 284 20.43 -10.92 19.20
C GLU A 284 18.91 -11.14 19.17
N TRP A 285 18.19 -10.09 19.57
CA TRP A 285 16.76 -10.01 19.35
C TRP A 285 16.46 -9.43 17.98
N GLN A 286 15.60 -10.12 17.24
CA GLN A 286 15.22 -9.77 15.89
C GLN A 286 13.72 -9.45 15.82
N TRP A 287 13.34 -8.75 14.76
CA TRP A 287 11.94 -8.63 14.38
C TRP A 287 11.39 -10.00 14.00
N ALA A 288 10.22 -10.32 14.54
CA ALA A 288 9.39 -11.42 14.06
C ALA A 288 8.30 -10.87 13.12
N PRO A 289 7.61 -11.74 12.35
CA PRO A 289 6.38 -11.35 11.67
C PRO A 289 5.42 -10.69 12.66
N GLN A 290 4.91 -9.50 12.33
CA GLN A 290 4.04 -8.75 13.24
C GLN A 290 2.61 -9.30 13.27
N GLU A 291 2.35 -10.26 12.39
CA GLU A 291 1.11 -11.02 12.30
C GLU A 291 1.15 -12.28 13.18
N ASN A 292 2.22 -12.43 13.98
CA ASN A 292 2.19 -13.22 15.20
C ASN A 292 1.26 -12.51 16.20
N GLY A 293 0.11 -13.13 16.48
CA GLY A 293 -0.97 -12.50 17.24
C GLY A 293 -0.66 -12.35 18.72
N TYR A 294 -0.11 -11.21 19.14
CA TYR A 294 -0.02 -10.81 20.54
C TYR A 294 -1.04 -9.71 20.83
N TYR A 295 -1.78 -9.85 21.93
CA TYR A 295 -2.82 -8.89 22.29
C TYR A 295 -3.00 -8.78 23.81
N VAL A 296 -3.56 -7.65 24.25
CA VAL A 296 -4.00 -7.47 25.63
C VAL A 296 -5.29 -8.27 25.82
N TYR A 297 -5.15 -9.47 26.37
CA TYR A 297 -6.26 -10.40 26.61
C TYR A 297 -7.21 -9.89 27.69
N ALA A 298 -6.64 -9.33 28.77
CA ALA A 298 -7.42 -8.72 29.83
C ALA A 298 -6.65 -7.60 30.52
N ALA A 299 -7.39 -6.72 31.20
CA ALA A 299 -6.82 -5.72 32.09
C ALA A 299 -7.70 -5.63 33.32
N TRP A 300 -7.11 -5.69 34.51
CA TRP A 300 -7.86 -5.72 35.77
C TRP A 300 -7.56 -4.49 36.62
N ASN A 301 -8.59 -3.89 37.21
CA ASN A 301 -8.47 -2.87 38.23
C ASN A 301 -9.52 -3.11 39.32
N ASN A 302 -9.10 -3.11 40.60
CA ASN A 302 -9.99 -3.34 41.75
C ASN A 302 -10.90 -4.57 41.60
N GLY A 303 -10.37 -5.68 41.07
CA GLY A 303 -11.09 -6.93 40.85
C GLY A 303 -12.07 -6.92 39.67
N SER A 304 -12.18 -5.82 38.92
CA SER A 304 -13.00 -5.72 37.73
C SER A 304 -12.16 -5.91 36.46
N ASN A 305 -12.61 -6.79 35.57
CA ASN A 305 -12.01 -6.93 34.24
C ASN A 305 -12.52 -5.80 33.34
N LEU A 306 -11.58 -5.05 32.78
CA LEU A 306 -11.81 -3.89 31.92
C LEU A 306 -11.87 -4.27 30.43
N ALA A 307 -11.57 -5.52 30.07
CA ALA A 307 -11.45 -5.96 28.68
C ALA A 307 -12.70 -5.68 27.84
N SER A 308 -13.90 -5.96 28.36
CA SER A 308 -15.15 -5.77 27.63
C SER A 308 -15.76 -4.37 27.77
N THR A 309 -15.24 -3.54 28.68
CA THR A 309 -15.87 -2.26 29.07
C THR A 309 -15.02 -1.05 28.71
N THR A 310 -13.77 -1.01 29.17
CA THR A 310 -12.93 0.19 29.15
C THR A 310 -11.73 0.06 28.22
N LEU A 311 -11.15 -1.14 28.10
CA LEU A 311 -10.01 -1.38 27.22
C LEU A 311 -10.39 -1.09 25.76
N GLN A 312 -9.56 -0.34 25.06
CA GLN A 312 -9.73 0.02 23.65
C GLN A 312 -8.56 -0.55 22.84
N ALA A 313 -8.84 -0.95 21.60
CA ALA A 313 -7.80 -1.07 20.58
C ALA A 313 -7.86 0.19 19.74
N GLN A 314 -6.72 0.82 19.48
CA GLN A 314 -6.62 1.99 18.62
C GLN A 314 -5.70 1.71 17.45
N THR A 315 -6.10 2.20 16.28
CA THR A 315 -5.36 2.04 15.01
C THR A 315 -5.25 3.38 14.29
N PHE A 316 -4.31 3.50 13.35
CA PHE A 316 -4.03 4.71 12.57
C PHE A 316 -5.06 4.98 11.46
N THR A 317 -6.33 4.80 11.75
CA THR A 317 -7.41 4.82 10.74
C THR A 317 -8.26 6.09 10.80
N GLY A 318 -8.10 6.91 11.85
CA GLY A 318 -8.83 8.16 12.07
C GLY A 318 -8.20 9.32 11.30
N ILE A 319 -8.36 9.30 9.98
CA ILE A 319 -7.63 10.20 9.07
C ILE A 319 -8.52 11.38 8.69
N SER A 320 -8.05 12.58 9.02
CA SER A 320 -8.64 13.85 8.60
C SER A 320 -7.61 14.71 7.89
N TYR A 321 -8.05 15.47 6.89
CA TYR A 321 -7.20 16.38 6.12
C TYR A 321 -7.53 17.84 6.42
N PRO A 322 -6.63 18.79 6.13
CA PRO A 322 -6.97 20.20 6.02
C PRO A 322 -8.13 20.41 5.05
N THR A 323 -8.86 21.52 5.23
CA THR A 323 -9.94 21.84 4.30
C THR A 323 -9.38 22.10 2.89
N HIS A 324 -9.76 21.23 1.96
CA HIS A 324 -9.54 21.43 0.54
C HIS A 324 -10.39 22.59 0.02
N THR A 325 -9.73 23.47 -0.71
CA THR A 325 -10.30 24.70 -1.28
C THR A 325 -10.29 24.70 -2.81
N GLY A 326 -9.67 23.70 -3.44
CA GLY A 326 -9.61 23.56 -4.88
C GLY A 326 -10.94 23.10 -5.49
N VAL A 327 -11.10 23.37 -6.79
CA VAL A 327 -12.31 22.99 -7.53
C VAL A 327 -12.41 21.46 -7.60
N GLY A 328 -13.55 20.92 -7.18
CA GLY A 328 -13.83 19.49 -7.22
C GLY A 328 -13.07 18.65 -6.19
N GLU A 329 -12.44 19.28 -5.19
CA GLU A 329 -11.75 18.59 -4.10
C GLU A 329 -12.70 18.43 -2.90
N PRO A 330 -13.20 17.22 -2.59
CA PRO A 330 -14.03 16.97 -1.44
C PRO A 330 -13.22 16.95 -0.14
N ASN A 331 -13.91 17.18 0.97
CA ASN A 331 -13.34 17.14 2.33
C ASN A 331 -13.73 15.83 3.00
N TYR A 332 -13.29 14.71 2.43
CA TYR A 332 -13.52 13.39 3.02
C TYR A 332 -12.60 13.16 4.22
N SER A 333 -13.05 12.28 5.12
CA SER A 333 -12.26 11.75 6.23
C SER A 333 -12.43 10.24 6.27
N TRP A 334 -11.40 9.53 6.69
CA TRP A 334 -11.45 8.08 6.89
C TRP A 334 -11.59 7.75 8.36
N THR A 335 -12.26 6.64 8.62
CA THR A 335 -12.38 6.02 9.95
C THR A 335 -12.14 4.52 9.82
N TYR A 336 -12.11 3.81 10.93
CA TYR A 336 -11.87 2.37 10.97
C TYR A 336 -12.87 1.58 10.14
N ALA A 337 -14.07 2.13 9.92
CA ALA A 337 -15.11 1.53 9.09
C ALA A 337 -14.79 1.52 7.58
N ASP A 338 -13.72 2.21 7.17
CA ASP A 338 -13.27 2.30 5.79
C ASP A 338 -12.08 1.37 5.49
N PHE A 339 -11.57 0.63 6.49
CA PHE A 339 -10.39 -0.24 6.38
C PHE A 339 -10.66 -1.66 6.90
N HIS A 340 -10.06 -2.65 6.26
CA HIS A 340 -10.17 -4.04 6.71
C HIS A 340 -9.41 -4.27 8.05
N PRO A 341 -9.98 -5.03 9.00
CA PRO A 341 -11.34 -5.56 9.05
C PRO A 341 -12.34 -4.55 9.64
N VAL A 342 -13.55 -4.48 9.08
CA VAL A 342 -14.60 -3.54 9.55
C VAL A 342 -15.61 -4.13 10.53
N ASP A 343 -15.82 -5.45 10.53
CA ASP A 343 -16.80 -6.14 11.39
C ASP A 343 -16.53 -7.65 11.58
N ASN A 344 -17.56 -8.41 11.98
CA ASN A 344 -17.48 -9.86 12.24
C ASN A 344 -17.65 -10.74 10.97
N THR A 345 -17.89 -10.12 9.83
CA THR A 345 -17.95 -10.77 8.51
C THR A 345 -16.76 -10.44 7.63
N ASP A 346 -15.91 -9.53 8.06
CA ASP A 346 -14.71 -9.08 7.37
C ASP A 346 -13.42 -9.58 8.07
N TRP A 347 -12.34 -9.72 7.31
CA TRP A 347 -11.10 -10.36 7.76
C TRP A 347 -9.86 -9.79 7.07
N LEU A 348 -8.67 -10.16 7.58
CA LEU A 348 -7.41 -9.97 6.86
C LEU A 348 -6.91 -11.30 6.27
N GLY A 349 -6.86 -11.40 4.96
CA GLY A 349 -6.36 -12.57 4.24
C GLY A 349 -4.84 -12.66 4.30
N PHE A 350 -4.30 -13.88 4.26
CA PHE A 350 -2.87 -14.13 4.21
C PHE A 350 -2.24 -13.60 2.91
N PRO A 351 -0.94 -13.29 2.90
CA PRO A 351 -0.23 -13.00 1.66
C PRO A 351 -0.35 -14.21 0.73
N GLY A 352 -0.97 -13.99 -0.42
CA GLY A 352 -1.09 -14.97 -1.48
C GLY A 352 0.18 -15.08 -2.30
N THR A 353 0.18 -16.01 -3.25
CA THR A 353 1.34 -16.25 -4.12
C THR A 353 1.26 -15.43 -5.39
N ASP A 354 0.21 -15.67 -6.17
CA ASP A 354 0.04 -15.14 -7.53
C ASP A 354 -1.42 -14.78 -7.82
N GLU A 355 -2.34 -15.10 -6.91
CA GLU A 355 -3.76 -14.80 -6.99
C GLU A 355 -4.09 -13.35 -6.60
N ILE A 356 -5.31 -12.92 -6.94
CA ILE A 356 -5.95 -11.75 -6.35
C ILE A 356 -6.13 -12.01 -4.85
N ILE A 357 -5.65 -11.08 -4.05
CA ILE A 357 -5.60 -11.13 -2.58
C ILE A 357 -6.29 -9.90 -2.01
N THR A 358 -7.61 -9.88 -2.12
CA THR A 358 -8.40 -8.83 -1.47
C THR A 358 -8.36 -8.99 0.05
N ASN A 359 -8.60 -7.88 0.76
CA ASN A 359 -8.58 -7.83 2.22
C ASN A 359 -7.22 -8.27 2.80
N THR A 360 -6.11 -8.03 2.10
CA THR A 360 -4.77 -8.39 2.58
C THR A 360 -4.00 -7.11 2.87
N LYS A 361 -3.68 -6.91 4.15
CA LYS A 361 -2.88 -5.78 4.62
C LYS A 361 -1.39 -5.99 4.29
N PHE A 362 -1.07 -5.83 3.02
CA PHE A 362 0.30 -5.94 2.50
C PHE A 362 1.09 -4.62 2.67
N PHE A 363 0.37 -3.49 2.64
CA PHE A 363 0.89 -2.14 2.78
C PHE A 363 -0.12 -1.29 3.54
N GLY A 364 0.34 -0.27 4.27
CA GLY A 364 -0.51 0.76 4.88
C GLY A 364 -1.76 0.23 5.59
N ASN A 365 -2.79 1.06 5.73
CA ASN A 365 -4.13 0.61 6.09
C ASN A 365 -4.86 0.13 4.84
N ASP A 366 -5.28 -1.13 4.83
CA ASP A 366 -5.93 -1.78 3.69
C ASP A 366 -7.36 -1.27 3.54
N LEU A 367 -7.65 -0.56 2.44
CA LEU A 367 -8.96 0.04 2.20
C LEU A 367 -10.01 -1.05 2.00
N ASN A 368 -11.18 -0.87 2.62
CA ASN A 368 -12.33 -1.74 2.36
C ASN A 368 -12.95 -1.44 0.99
N THR A 369 -12.33 -1.97 -0.06
CA THR A 369 -12.75 -1.78 -1.45
C THR A 369 -14.06 -2.51 -1.78
N PHE A 370 -14.66 -3.26 -0.85
CA PHE A 370 -16.04 -3.76 -0.97
C PHE A 370 -17.09 -2.73 -0.52
N SER A 371 -16.69 -1.72 0.26
CA SER A 371 -17.57 -0.66 0.71
C SER A 371 -17.95 0.25 -0.45
N SER A 372 -19.25 0.41 -0.72
CA SER A 372 -19.73 1.36 -1.73
C SER A 372 -19.27 2.78 -1.47
N THR A 373 -19.08 3.16 -0.19
CA THR A 373 -18.57 4.48 0.19
C THR A 373 -17.11 4.63 -0.24
N VAL A 374 -16.25 3.66 0.09
CA VAL A 374 -14.83 3.68 -0.29
C VAL A 374 -14.70 3.67 -1.82
N GLN A 375 -15.41 2.77 -2.50
CA GLN A 375 -15.41 2.73 -3.97
C GLN A 375 -15.85 4.06 -4.59
N GLN A 376 -16.91 4.69 -4.06
CA GLN A 376 -17.38 5.96 -4.61
C GLN A 376 -16.35 7.07 -4.44
N ARG A 377 -15.69 7.16 -3.28
CA ARG A 377 -14.64 8.16 -3.03
C ARG A 377 -13.44 7.99 -3.96
N LEU A 378 -12.99 6.74 -4.17
CA LEU A 378 -11.89 6.45 -5.09
C LEU A 378 -12.27 6.74 -6.55
N LYS A 379 -13.52 6.48 -6.94
CA LYS A 379 -14.08 6.83 -8.25
C LYS A 379 -14.17 8.34 -8.46
N ASP A 380 -14.65 9.08 -7.47
CA ASP A 380 -14.69 10.55 -7.51
C ASP A 380 -13.29 11.14 -7.67
N TRP A 381 -12.29 10.55 -7.01
CA TRP A 381 -10.90 10.95 -7.16
C TRP A 381 -10.37 10.69 -8.57
N GLY A 382 -10.58 9.49 -9.12
CA GLY A 382 -10.20 9.17 -10.50
C GLY A 382 -10.85 10.09 -11.52
N TYR A 383 -12.14 10.39 -11.35
CA TYR A 383 -12.87 11.35 -12.18
C TYR A 383 -12.26 12.75 -12.07
N TRP A 384 -11.94 13.22 -10.86
CA TRP A 384 -11.32 14.51 -10.63
C TRP A 384 -9.93 14.61 -11.28
N MET A 385 -9.09 13.58 -11.12
CA MET A 385 -7.78 13.49 -11.77
C MET A 385 -7.89 13.59 -13.30
N ALA A 386 -8.85 12.87 -13.90
CA ALA A 386 -9.07 12.89 -15.34
C ALA A 386 -9.66 14.23 -15.84
N ASN A 387 -10.67 14.76 -15.13
CA ASN A 387 -11.50 15.86 -15.62
C ASN A 387 -10.98 17.24 -15.21
N GLN A 388 -10.42 17.37 -14.01
CA GLN A 388 -9.98 18.66 -13.47
C GLN A 388 -8.47 18.87 -13.65
N ILE A 389 -7.67 17.81 -13.52
CA ILE A 389 -6.20 17.91 -13.63
C ILE A 389 -5.73 17.68 -15.08
N GLY A 390 -6.43 16.83 -15.84
CA GLY A 390 -6.19 16.65 -17.27
C GLY A 390 -5.31 15.47 -17.64
N PHE A 391 -5.23 14.43 -16.79
CA PHE A 391 -4.56 13.19 -17.15
C PHE A 391 -5.27 12.48 -18.30
N ASP A 392 -4.52 11.80 -19.17
CA ASP A 392 -5.02 11.10 -20.36
C ASP A 392 -5.33 9.63 -20.11
N GLY A 393 -4.73 9.05 -19.07
CA GLY A 393 -4.79 7.64 -18.72
C GLY A 393 -4.14 7.39 -17.35
N PHE A 394 -4.09 6.13 -16.94
CA PHE A 394 -3.65 5.77 -15.59
C PHE A 394 -2.87 4.46 -15.56
N ARG A 395 -1.87 4.39 -14.68
CA ARG A 395 -1.24 3.14 -14.24
C ARG A 395 -1.81 2.77 -12.88
N LEU A 396 -2.37 1.58 -12.74
CA LEU A 396 -2.94 1.10 -11.48
C LEU A 396 -1.89 0.30 -10.70
N ASP A 397 -1.56 0.78 -9.51
CA ASP A 397 -0.64 0.14 -8.58
C ASP A 397 -1.28 -1.10 -7.94
N PHE A 398 -0.48 -2.16 -7.77
CA PHE A 398 -0.83 -3.35 -7.00
C PHE A 398 -2.26 -3.89 -7.25
N VAL A 399 -2.59 -4.18 -8.51
CA VAL A 399 -3.97 -4.58 -8.91
C VAL A 399 -4.42 -5.93 -8.34
N ARG A 400 -3.50 -6.67 -7.69
CA ARG A 400 -3.81 -7.89 -6.96
C ARG A 400 -4.56 -7.64 -5.65
N GLY A 401 -4.50 -6.44 -5.10
CA GLY A 401 -5.06 -6.14 -3.79
C GLY A 401 -6.56 -5.84 -3.75
N PHE A 402 -7.23 -5.74 -4.91
CA PHE A 402 -8.64 -5.37 -4.99
C PHE A 402 -9.36 -6.09 -6.14
N GLN A 403 -10.70 -6.01 -6.14
CA GLN A 403 -11.56 -6.81 -7.03
C GLN A 403 -11.44 -6.34 -8.48
N GLU A 404 -11.38 -7.28 -9.43
CA GLU A 404 -11.42 -6.98 -10.87
C GLU A 404 -12.70 -6.22 -11.26
N SER A 405 -13.82 -6.51 -10.59
CA SER A 405 -15.08 -5.77 -10.77
C SER A 405 -14.96 -4.31 -10.32
N PHE A 406 -14.24 -4.05 -9.23
CA PHE A 406 -13.98 -2.69 -8.77
C PHE A 406 -13.07 -1.93 -9.73
N VAL A 407 -12.03 -2.58 -10.27
CA VAL A 407 -11.20 -2.00 -11.36
C VAL A 407 -12.10 -1.56 -12.51
N ALA A 408 -12.96 -2.45 -13.01
CA ALA A 408 -13.84 -2.15 -14.13
C ALA A 408 -14.81 -0.99 -13.82
N ASP A 409 -15.41 -0.98 -12.64
CA ASP A 409 -16.30 0.09 -12.21
C ASP A 409 -15.58 1.43 -12.03
N TRP A 410 -14.32 1.42 -11.59
CA TRP A 410 -13.50 2.61 -11.50
C TRP A 410 -13.18 3.18 -12.90
N VAL A 411 -12.77 2.32 -13.83
CA VAL A 411 -12.47 2.73 -15.22
C VAL A 411 -13.71 3.27 -15.93
N LYS A 412 -14.87 2.60 -15.81
CA LYS A 412 -16.15 3.07 -16.39
C LYS A 412 -16.61 4.41 -15.83
N ASN A 413 -16.20 4.76 -14.61
CA ASN A 413 -16.53 6.05 -14.00
C ASN A 413 -15.73 7.21 -14.59
N LEU A 414 -14.60 6.95 -15.25
CA LEU A 414 -13.78 8.00 -15.83
C LEU A 414 -14.50 8.68 -17.01
N PRO A 415 -14.33 10.00 -17.20
CA PRO A 415 -14.85 10.67 -18.38
C PRO A 415 -14.11 10.16 -19.63
N LEU A 416 -14.85 9.93 -20.71
CA LEU A 416 -14.27 9.53 -21.99
C LEU A 416 -13.32 10.62 -22.52
N LEU A 417 -12.19 10.20 -23.09
CA LEU A 417 -11.26 11.07 -23.81
C LEU A 417 -11.54 10.92 -25.31
N ASN A 418 -11.99 12.00 -25.96
CA ASN A 418 -12.37 12.00 -27.38
C ASN A 418 -13.38 10.90 -27.75
N GLY A 419 -14.36 10.65 -26.86
CA GLY A 419 -15.40 9.64 -27.05
C GLY A 419 -14.95 8.19 -26.82
N SER A 420 -13.71 7.98 -26.37
CA SER A 420 -13.15 6.64 -26.07
C SER A 420 -12.76 6.53 -24.60
N GLN A 421 -12.68 5.29 -24.11
CA GLN A 421 -12.11 5.03 -22.80
C GLN A 421 -10.66 5.54 -22.74
N ARG A 422 -10.23 5.96 -21.55
CA ARG A 422 -8.84 6.31 -21.29
C ARG A 422 -7.97 5.06 -21.25
N PHE A 423 -6.68 5.23 -21.57
CA PHE A 423 -5.69 4.16 -21.47
C PHE A 423 -5.46 3.79 -20.00
N ILE A 424 -5.46 2.49 -19.71
CA ILE A 424 -5.25 1.94 -18.36
C ILE A 424 -4.27 0.78 -18.45
N VAL A 425 -3.24 0.78 -17.62
CA VAL A 425 -2.33 -0.37 -17.46
C VAL A 425 -2.20 -0.77 -15.99
N GLY A 426 -2.40 -2.04 -15.68
CA GLY A 426 -2.32 -2.57 -14.33
C GLY A 426 -0.95 -3.18 -14.02
N GLU A 427 -0.47 -2.95 -12.81
CA GLU A 427 0.63 -3.71 -12.22
C GLU A 427 0.14 -5.02 -11.61
N TYR A 428 -0.13 -6.00 -12.48
CA TYR A 428 -0.28 -7.38 -12.03
C TYR A 428 1.10 -8.05 -12.01
N TRP A 429 1.78 -8.01 -10.87
CA TRP A 429 3.05 -8.71 -10.71
C TRP A 429 2.80 -10.21 -10.49
N GLY A 430 2.89 -10.98 -11.58
CA GLY A 430 2.54 -12.40 -11.56
C GLY A 430 2.89 -13.15 -12.85
N ALA A 431 2.35 -14.36 -12.97
CA ALA A 431 2.53 -15.20 -14.16
C ALA A 431 1.71 -14.71 -15.37
N ASP A 432 2.12 -15.13 -16.57
CA ASP A 432 1.49 -14.78 -17.85
C ASP A 432 -0.02 -15.08 -17.87
N TYR A 433 -0.41 -16.28 -17.42
CA TYR A 433 -1.81 -16.70 -17.41
C TYR A 433 -2.64 -15.86 -16.44
N ARG A 434 -2.07 -15.42 -15.31
CA ARG A 434 -2.75 -14.56 -14.34
C ARG A 434 -2.97 -13.15 -14.86
N ILE A 435 -1.96 -12.56 -15.50
CA ILE A 435 -2.07 -11.25 -16.13
C ILE A 435 -3.17 -11.29 -17.20
N ARG A 436 -3.15 -12.32 -18.06
CA ARG A 436 -4.18 -12.53 -19.08
C ARG A 436 -5.58 -12.69 -18.47
N ASP A 437 -5.71 -13.51 -17.42
CA ASP A 437 -6.99 -13.74 -16.77
C ASP A 437 -7.53 -12.45 -16.13
N TRP A 438 -6.68 -11.66 -15.46
CA TRP A 438 -7.06 -10.35 -14.90
C TRP A 438 -7.56 -9.39 -15.98
N VAL A 439 -6.83 -9.23 -17.08
CA VAL A 439 -7.25 -8.38 -18.22
C VAL A 439 -8.61 -8.84 -18.75
N ASN A 440 -8.78 -10.16 -18.99
CA ASN A 440 -10.03 -10.72 -19.51
C ASN A 440 -11.20 -10.59 -18.53
N ASN A 441 -10.95 -10.70 -17.23
CA ASN A 441 -11.97 -10.57 -16.19
C ASN A 441 -12.44 -9.11 -16.09
N VAL A 442 -11.52 -8.13 -16.13
CA VAL A 442 -11.87 -6.70 -16.18
C VAL A 442 -12.66 -6.39 -17.47
N ALA A 443 -12.24 -6.93 -18.62
CA ALA A 443 -12.97 -6.82 -19.89
C ALA A 443 -14.39 -7.41 -19.81
N THR A 444 -14.55 -8.57 -19.16
CA THR A 444 -15.86 -9.19 -18.93
C THR A 444 -16.77 -8.31 -18.06
N ASN A 445 -16.20 -7.51 -17.17
CA ASN A 445 -16.92 -6.51 -16.35
C ASN A 445 -17.16 -5.16 -17.08
N GLY A 446 -16.74 -5.06 -18.34
CA GLY A 446 -17.08 -3.96 -19.25
C GLY A 446 -16.07 -2.81 -19.31
N ALA A 447 -14.80 -3.05 -18.97
CA ALA A 447 -13.73 -2.06 -19.08
C ALA A 447 -12.50 -2.64 -19.78
N ASP A 448 -11.81 -1.83 -20.58
CA ASP A 448 -10.60 -2.24 -21.31
C ASP A 448 -9.33 -1.88 -20.52
N VAL A 449 -8.41 -2.81 -20.33
CA VAL A 449 -7.18 -2.57 -19.57
C VAL A 449 -6.02 -3.39 -20.16
N ASP A 450 -4.81 -2.87 -20.01
CA ASP A 450 -3.57 -3.59 -20.29
C ASP A 450 -2.91 -4.07 -18.99
N GLY A 451 -1.98 -5.03 -19.11
CA GLY A 451 -1.11 -5.47 -18.01
C GLY A 451 0.36 -5.36 -18.42
N PHE A 452 1.24 -5.04 -17.47
CA PHE A 452 2.68 -5.10 -17.72
C PHE A 452 3.15 -6.54 -17.98
N ASP A 453 3.94 -6.74 -19.04
CA ASP A 453 4.52 -8.05 -19.38
C ASP A 453 5.74 -8.37 -18.50
N PHE A 454 5.48 -8.68 -17.24
CA PHE A 454 6.51 -9.16 -16.30
C PHE A 454 7.18 -10.47 -16.76
N PRO A 455 6.47 -11.46 -17.34
CA PRO A 455 7.10 -12.66 -17.90
C PRO A 455 8.21 -12.35 -18.92
N LEU A 456 7.97 -11.44 -19.86
CA LEU A 456 9.01 -11.01 -20.80
C LEU A 456 10.17 -10.32 -20.07
N LYS A 457 9.89 -9.48 -19.07
CA LYS A 457 10.95 -8.87 -18.23
C LYS A 457 11.82 -9.91 -17.53
N PHE A 458 11.25 -11.00 -17.02
CA PHE A 458 12.04 -12.08 -16.39
C PHE A 458 12.83 -12.87 -17.43
N THR A 459 12.23 -13.14 -18.59
CA THR A 459 12.92 -13.79 -19.72
C THR A 459 14.14 -12.96 -20.18
N LEU A 460 13.97 -11.64 -20.32
CA LEU A 460 15.05 -10.71 -20.64
C LEU A 460 16.13 -10.68 -19.55
N LYS A 461 15.72 -10.69 -18.27
CA LYS A 461 16.66 -10.78 -17.15
C LYS A 461 17.51 -12.04 -17.24
N ASP A 462 16.89 -13.20 -17.48
CA ASP A 462 17.60 -14.48 -17.58
C ASP A 462 18.56 -14.49 -18.78
N MET A 463 18.13 -13.94 -19.92
CA MET A 463 18.99 -13.74 -21.09
C MET A 463 20.24 -12.90 -20.74
N THR A 464 20.06 -11.77 -20.04
CA THR A 464 21.16 -10.86 -19.70
C THR A 464 22.08 -11.36 -18.58
N ASN A 465 21.58 -12.20 -17.67
CA ASN A 465 22.37 -12.76 -16.56
C ASN A 465 23.08 -14.08 -16.94
N GLY A 466 22.74 -14.66 -18.09
CA GLY A 466 23.43 -15.83 -18.63
C GLY A 466 24.85 -15.50 -19.10
N ASN A 467 25.61 -16.54 -19.45
CA ASN A 467 26.97 -16.41 -20.00
C ASN A 467 27.00 -16.19 -21.53
N GLY A 468 25.87 -15.79 -22.13
CA GLY A 468 25.72 -15.56 -23.57
C GLY A 468 25.65 -16.81 -24.47
N SER A 469 25.83 -18.02 -23.93
CA SER A 469 25.79 -19.29 -24.70
C SER A 469 24.69 -20.26 -24.26
N SER A 470 23.99 -19.94 -23.17
CA SER A 470 23.02 -20.80 -22.49
C SER A 470 21.56 -20.41 -22.73
N PHE A 471 21.30 -19.20 -23.24
CA PHE A 471 19.95 -18.74 -23.52
C PHE A 471 19.57 -19.06 -24.97
N ASP A 472 18.48 -19.80 -25.17
CA ASP A 472 17.92 -20.03 -26.49
C ASP A 472 17.04 -18.83 -26.89
N MET A 473 17.46 -18.11 -27.93
CA MET A 473 16.75 -16.93 -28.45
C MET A 473 15.33 -17.27 -28.95
N ALA A 474 15.03 -18.54 -29.25
CA ALA A 474 13.68 -18.97 -29.58
C ALA A 474 12.71 -18.89 -28.39
N ASN A 475 13.23 -18.75 -27.16
CA ASN A 475 12.42 -18.56 -25.95
C ASN A 475 12.16 -17.08 -25.62
N LEU A 476 12.68 -16.14 -26.42
CA LEU A 476 12.34 -14.73 -26.30
C LEU A 476 10.96 -14.52 -26.93
N ASN A 477 9.92 -14.59 -26.08
CA ASN A 477 8.48 -14.44 -26.32
C ASN A 477 8.04 -14.17 -27.77
#